data_AF-A0A943E4G6-F1
#
_entry.id   AF-A0A943E4G6-F1
#
_cell.length_a   1.000
_cell.length_b   1.000
_cell.length_c   1.000
_cell.angle_alpha   90.00
_cell.angle_beta   90.00
_cell.angle_gamma   90.00
#
_symmetry.space_group_name_H-M   'P 1'
#
loop_
_entity.id
_entity.type
_entity.pdbx_description
1 polymer ?
#
loop_
_entity_poly.entity_id
_entity_poly.type
_entity_poly.pdbx_seq_one_letter_code
_entity_poly.pdbx_strand_id
1 'polypeptide(L)'
;MRKLRYASMILAGWLSLLSLSGCVHEFPEETGPETTAVKCYIHLRYDLGSMPLLTTVSYNENGAKTRSATSDLDFRYLVRIMDDDDTGSRTTASRGVVEEICVSVPAPAEGESVDRTFEVSLPAGHYSVVAWSDFVDAGSTADKYYQTDDMRYITILTGADGSHPGATEARQAFRGGATADIPAAGQERRVDIYVDMERPMAKFRFIATDVNEFLSRRSRGIDDYYAVVNYPTYMPHVFNARLDRPTDSRQGQSFRSEIVTLSDGVAGLGFDYVFVNHNDASVQLSIDIYERATNR
;
A
#
# COMPACT_ATOMS: atom_id res chain seq x y z
N MET A 1 -34.69 -69.39 -70.76
CA MET A 1 -35.87 -70.02 -70.13
C MET A 1 -36.52 -69.01 -69.20
N ARG A 2 -37.85 -68.82 -69.34
CA ARG A 2 -38.82 -68.07 -68.48
C ARG A 2 -38.36 -66.68 -68.00
N LYS A 3 -38.64 -65.56 -68.69
CA LYS A 3 -39.92 -64.84 -68.85
C LYS A 3 -40.74 -64.69 -67.56
N LEU A 4 -40.83 -63.47 -67.05
CA LEU A 4 -42.04 -62.84 -66.50
C LEU A 4 -41.74 -61.34 -66.26
N ARG A 5 -42.64 -60.35 -66.35
CA ARG A 5 -43.65 -59.93 -67.34
C ARG A 5 -44.34 -58.70 -66.69
N TYR A 6 -44.70 -57.68 -67.50
CA TYR A 6 -45.70 -56.62 -67.23
C TYR A 6 -45.30 -55.52 -66.21
N ALA A 7 -45.67 -54.24 -66.37
CA ALA A 7 -46.46 -53.52 -67.36
C ALA A 7 -46.20 -51.99 -67.25
N SER A 8 -46.48 -51.27 -68.35
CA SER A 8 -47.21 -49.99 -68.49
C SER A 8 -47.30 -49.03 -67.29
N MET A 9 -47.29 -47.70 -67.38
CA MET A 9 -47.53 -46.72 -68.45
C MET A 9 -47.46 -45.32 -67.77
N ILE A 10 -46.83 -44.37 -68.46
CA ILE A 10 -47.36 -43.02 -68.78
C ILE A 10 -47.58 -41.93 -67.68
N LEU A 11 -47.02 -40.76 -68.02
CA LEU A 11 -47.43 -39.35 -67.80
C LEU A 11 -46.93 -38.54 -66.60
N ALA A 12 -46.17 -37.49 -67.00
CA ALA A 12 -46.31 -36.07 -66.64
C ALA A 12 -46.11 -35.63 -65.18
N GLY A 13 -45.13 -34.74 -65.03
CA GLY A 13 -45.01 -33.85 -63.89
C GLY A 13 -43.96 -32.78 -64.18
N TRP A 14 -44.43 -31.61 -64.58
CA TRP A 14 -43.65 -30.41 -64.89
C TRP A 14 -42.99 -29.81 -63.63
N LEU A 15 -41.84 -29.17 -63.87
CA LEU A 15 -41.35 -27.92 -63.24
C LEU A 15 -40.86 -27.96 -61.78
N SER A 16 -39.55 -27.75 -61.60
CA SER A 16 -39.01 -26.68 -60.74
C SER A 16 -37.51 -26.49 -60.98
N LEU A 17 -37.14 -25.29 -61.44
CA LEU A 17 -35.77 -24.79 -61.44
C LEU A 17 -35.30 -24.63 -59.99
N LEU A 18 -34.19 -25.28 -59.62
CA LEU A 18 -33.41 -24.94 -58.44
C LEU A 18 -32.20 -24.12 -58.88
N SER A 19 -32.35 -22.79 -58.85
CA SER A 19 -31.23 -21.86 -58.88
C SER A 19 -30.57 -21.86 -57.51
N LEU A 20 -29.41 -22.51 -57.40
CA LEU A 20 -28.49 -22.36 -56.27
C LEU A 20 -27.84 -20.97 -56.35
N SER A 21 -28.56 -19.97 -55.83
CA SER A 21 -27.98 -18.69 -55.42
C SER A 21 -27.31 -18.91 -54.07
N GLY A 22 -25.98 -19.02 -54.06
CA GLY A 22 -25.21 -18.97 -52.83
C GLY A 22 -25.33 -17.58 -52.21
N CYS A 23 -26.15 -17.47 -51.16
CA CYS A 23 -26.14 -16.30 -50.30
C CYS A 23 -24.81 -16.30 -49.53
N VAL A 24 -23.93 -15.35 -49.85
CA VAL A 24 -22.87 -14.93 -48.95
C VAL A 24 -23.56 -14.33 -47.73
N HIS A 25 -23.61 -15.09 -46.63
CA HIS A 25 -23.92 -14.53 -45.32
C HIS A 25 -22.72 -13.67 -44.90
N GLU A 26 -22.79 -12.37 -45.19
CA GLU A 26 -21.98 -11.37 -44.49
C GLU A 26 -22.52 -11.36 -43.05
N PHE A 27 -21.83 -12.07 -42.16
CA PHE A 27 -22.10 -11.98 -40.73
C PHE A 27 -21.83 -10.52 -40.32
N PRO A 28 -22.71 -9.89 -39.53
CA PRO A 28 -22.36 -8.60 -38.94
C PRO A 28 -21.04 -8.79 -38.20
N GLU A 29 -20.06 -7.94 -38.48
CA GLU A 29 -18.88 -7.81 -37.63
C GLU A 29 -19.42 -7.69 -36.20
N GLU A 30 -19.03 -8.62 -35.32
CA GLU A 30 -19.23 -8.43 -33.90
C GLU A 30 -18.51 -7.14 -33.54
N THR A 31 -19.24 -6.03 -33.53
CA THR A 31 -18.91 -4.92 -32.64
C THR A 31 -18.92 -5.56 -31.26
N GLY A 32 -17.73 -5.93 -30.78
CA GLY A 32 -17.55 -6.35 -29.39
C GLY A 32 -18.27 -5.35 -28.50
N PRO A 33 -18.81 -5.78 -27.34
CA PRO A 33 -19.63 -4.92 -26.51
C PRO A 33 -18.91 -3.59 -26.31
N GLU A 34 -19.55 -2.48 -26.69
CA GLU A 34 -19.02 -1.15 -26.41
C GLU A 34 -18.64 -1.14 -24.93
N THR A 35 -17.37 -0.90 -24.63
CA THR A 35 -16.88 -0.95 -23.26
C THR A 35 -17.65 0.09 -22.45
N THR A 36 -18.53 -0.37 -21.56
CA THR A 36 -19.27 0.48 -20.61
C THR A 36 -18.36 1.06 -19.52
N ALA A 37 -17.07 0.79 -19.59
CA ALA A 37 -16.06 1.29 -18.68
C ALA A 37 -15.63 2.72 -19.04
N VAL A 38 -15.61 3.59 -18.04
CA VAL A 38 -15.14 4.96 -18.13
C VAL A 38 -13.69 5.00 -17.66
N LYS A 39 -12.86 5.80 -18.34
CA LYS A 39 -11.47 6.05 -17.90
C LYS A 39 -11.46 6.92 -16.66
N CYS A 40 -10.87 6.42 -15.60
CA CYS A 40 -10.73 7.11 -14.32
C CYS A 40 -9.25 7.33 -14.00
N TYR A 41 -8.93 8.45 -13.37
CA TYR A 41 -7.58 8.80 -12.94
C TYR A 41 -7.57 8.99 -11.43
N ILE A 42 -6.84 8.13 -10.72
CA ILE A 42 -6.72 8.19 -9.26
C ILE A 42 -5.48 8.98 -8.94
N HIS A 43 -5.67 10.18 -8.39
CA HIS A 43 -4.62 11.09 -7.97
C HIS A 43 -4.35 10.93 -6.47
N LEU A 44 -3.22 10.31 -6.12
CA LEU A 44 -2.71 10.28 -4.76
C LEU A 44 -1.94 11.58 -4.50
N ARG A 45 -2.41 12.39 -3.53
CA ARG A 45 -1.81 13.66 -3.13
C ARG A 45 -1.29 13.56 -1.71
N TYR A 46 -0.03 13.87 -1.48
CA TYR A 46 0.60 13.67 -0.17
C TYR A 46 0.73 14.96 0.62
N ASP A 47 0.25 14.94 1.86
CA ASP A 47 0.65 15.93 2.86
C ASP A 47 1.80 15.37 3.71
N LEU A 48 3.02 15.85 3.44
CA LEU A 48 4.21 15.48 4.22
C LEU A 48 4.30 16.26 5.54
N GLY A 49 3.55 17.36 5.68
CA GLY A 49 3.61 18.25 6.83
C GLY A 49 5.03 18.70 7.18
N SER A 50 5.31 18.84 8.47
CA SER A 50 6.64 19.21 9.00
C SER A 50 7.62 18.04 9.11
N MET A 51 7.18 16.82 8.80
CA MET A 51 8.01 15.62 8.90
C MET A 51 8.36 15.12 7.50
N PRO A 52 9.56 15.42 6.99
CA PRO A 52 9.96 15.00 5.65
C PRO A 52 9.99 13.47 5.55
N LEU A 53 9.77 12.99 4.33
CA LEU A 53 9.86 11.57 4.02
C LEU A 53 11.31 11.07 4.16
N LEU A 54 11.49 9.78 4.43
CA LEU A 54 12.81 9.16 4.42
C LEU A 54 13.44 9.33 3.02
N THR A 55 14.65 9.89 3.00
CA THR A 55 15.46 10.05 1.80
C THR A 55 16.85 9.51 2.07
N THR A 56 17.47 8.89 1.07
CA THR A 56 18.85 8.40 1.18
C THR A 56 19.80 9.39 0.55
N VAL A 57 20.74 9.93 1.33
CA VAL A 57 21.82 10.80 0.81
C VAL A 57 23.11 10.00 0.79
N SER A 58 23.70 9.80 -0.39
CA SER A 58 25.04 9.24 -0.51
C SER A 58 26.08 10.35 -0.59
N TYR A 59 27.25 10.07 -0.03
CA TYR A 59 28.43 10.91 -0.14
C TYR A 59 29.53 10.11 -0.84
N ASN A 60 30.26 10.73 -1.75
CA ASN A 60 31.47 10.12 -2.29
C ASN A 60 32.64 10.20 -1.28
N GLU A 61 33.77 9.60 -1.62
CA GLU A 61 35.00 9.58 -0.81
C GLU A 61 35.50 10.98 -0.43
N ASN A 62 35.12 12.02 -1.17
CA ASN A 62 35.48 13.42 -0.93
C ASN A 62 34.41 14.17 -0.11
N GLY A 63 33.39 13.49 0.41
CA GLY A 63 32.30 14.09 1.17
C GLY A 63 31.33 14.94 0.32
N ALA A 64 31.36 14.82 -1.01
CA ALA A 64 30.40 15.48 -1.89
C ALA A 64 29.15 14.60 -2.06
N LYS A 65 27.96 15.23 -1.96
CA LYS A 65 26.68 14.54 -2.19
C LYS A 65 26.65 13.94 -3.60
N THR A 66 26.36 12.64 -3.70
CA THR A 66 26.16 11.95 -4.97
C THR A 66 24.68 11.66 -5.20
N ARG A 67 24.22 11.82 -6.44
CA ARG A 67 22.83 11.51 -6.85
C ARG A 67 22.54 10.01 -6.99
N SER A 68 23.52 9.16 -6.70
CA SER A 68 23.52 7.72 -7.00
C SER A 68 23.43 6.85 -5.74
N ALA A 69 22.82 7.34 -4.65
CA ALA A 69 22.49 6.45 -3.55
C ALA A 69 21.33 5.57 -4.03
N THR A 70 21.60 4.35 -4.45
CA THR A 70 20.53 3.36 -4.59
C THR A 70 20.10 3.06 -3.15
N SER A 71 18.91 3.49 -2.77
CA SER A 71 18.33 3.08 -1.50
C SER A 71 18.07 1.58 -1.58
N ASP A 72 18.29 0.86 -0.49
CA ASP A 72 17.85 -0.54 -0.38
C ASP A 72 16.32 -0.65 -0.25
N LEU A 73 15.61 0.49 -0.30
CA LEU A 73 14.17 0.61 -0.16
C LEU A 73 13.54 1.23 -1.40
N ASP A 74 12.36 0.71 -1.72
CA ASP A 74 11.39 1.37 -2.60
C ASP A 74 10.25 1.95 -1.76
N PHE A 75 9.58 2.98 -2.30
CA PHE A 75 8.29 3.45 -1.83
C PHE A 75 7.17 2.75 -2.61
N ARG A 76 6.29 2.04 -1.90
CA ARG A 76 5.19 1.26 -2.46
C ARG A 76 3.89 2.05 -2.43
N TYR A 77 3.13 1.95 -3.50
CA TYR A 77 1.75 2.42 -3.63
C TYR A 77 0.83 1.20 -3.76
N LEU A 78 -0.10 1.04 -2.82
CA LEU A 78 -1.14 0.03 -2.83
C LEU A 78 -2.51 0.74 -2.85
N VAL A 79 -3.29 0.54 -3.91
CA VAL A 79 -4.63 1.12 -4.07
C VAL A 79 -5.62 -0.01 -4.30
N ARG A 80 -6.69 -0.06 -3.50
CA ARG A 80 -7.83 -0.96 -3.71
C ARG A 80 -9.08 -0.15 -4.00
N ILE A 81 -9.73 -0.49 -5.11
CA ILE A 81 -11.02 0.07 -5.51
C ILE A 81 -12.07 -0.99 -5.22
N MET A 82 -13.14 -0.58 -4.54
CA MET A 82 -14.18 -1.48 -4.07
C MET A 82 -15.55 -0.97 -4.48
N ASP A 83 -16.46 -1.87 -4.75
CA ASP A 83 -17.87 -1.54 -4.95
C ASP A 83 -18.49 -1.09 -3.61
N ASP A 84 -19.17 0.06 -3.60
CA ASP A 84 -19.78 0.65 -2.38
C ASP A 84 -21.22 0.16 -2.14
N ASP A 85 -21.86 -0.46 -3.15
CA ASP A 85 -23.22 -1.01 -3.05
C ASP A 85 -23.29 -2.27 -2.16
N ASP A 86 -22.15 -2.83 -1.73
CA ASP A 86 -22.06 -3.99 -0.82
C ASP A 86 -21.92 -3.59 0.66
N THR A 87 -22.58 -2.50 1.08
CA THR A 87 -22.60 -2.01 2.47
C THR A 87 -23.18 -3.03 3.48
N GLY A 88 -23.62 -4.21 3.04
CA GLY A 88 -24.30 -5.22 3.85
C GLY A 88 -23.49 -6.46 4.27
N SER A 89 -22.35 -6.80 3.64
CA SER A 89 -21.71 -8.11 3.88
C SER A 89 -20.41 -8.04 4.67
N ARG A 90 -20.51 -8.18 6.00
CA ARG A 90 -19.38 -8.19 6.96
C ARG A 90 -18.46 -9.42 6.89
N THR A 91 -18.47 -10.25 5.83
CA THR A 91 -17.97 -11.64 5.94
C THR A 91 -16.94 -12.14 4.93
N THR A 92 -16.35 -11.34 4.03
CA THR A 92 -15.21 -11.84 3.22
C THR A 92 -14.23 -10.73 2.82
N ALA A 93 -12.92 -10.99 2.97
CA ALA A 93 -11.84 -10.01 2.76
C ALA A 93 -11.61 -9.60 1.29
N SER A 94 -12.10 -10.39 0.34
CA SER A 94 -11.85 -10.24 -1.10
C SER A 94 -13.11 -10.07 -1.96
N ARG A 95 -14.31 -10.18 -1.38
CA ARG A 95 -15.55 -9.90 -2.09
C ARG A 95 -15.81 -8.40 -2.01
N GLY A 96 -15.69 -7.72 -3.13
CA GLY A 96 -15.90 -6.28 -3.25
C GLY A 96 -14.71 -5.51 -3.80
N VAL A 97 -13.50 -6.07 -3.89
CA VAL A 97 -12.38 -5.40 -4.59
C VAL A 97 -12.56 -5.60 -6.09
N VAL A 98 -12.76 -4.49 -6.80
CA VAL A 98 -12.98 -4.45 -8.25
C VAL A 98 -11.66 -4.32 -8.99
N GLU A 99 -10.74 -3.54 -8.44
CA GLU A 99 -9.40 -3.31 -9.01
C GLU A 99 -8.38 -3.17 -7.86
N GLU A 100 -7.18 -3.69 -8.07
CA GLU A 100 -6.03 -3.48 -7.17
C GLU A 100 -4.81 -3.02 -7.96
N ILE A 101 -4.14 -2.00 -7.44
CA ILE A 101 -2.89 -1.48 -7.99
C ILE A 101 -1.84 -1.63 -6.91
N CYS A 102 -0.76 -2.36 -7.20
CA CYS A 102 0.38 -2.49 -6.30
C CYS A 102 1.67 -2.28 -7.10
N VAL A 103 2.34 -1.16 -6.85
CA VAL A 103 3.60 -0.81 -7.51
C VAL A 103 4.60 -0.26 -6.51
N SER A 104 5.88 -0.53 -6.71
CA SER A 104 6.97 0.08 -5.97
C SER A 104 7.81 0.94 -6.92
N VAL A 105 8.39 2.01 -6.39
CA VAL A 105 9.35 2.86 -7.11
C VAL A 105 10.53 3.14 -6.18
N PRO A 106 11.73 3.43 -6.72
CA PRO A 106 12.86 3.84 -5.89
C PRO A 106 12.47 4.91 -4.88
N ALA A 107 12.96 4.80 -3.64
CA ALA A 107 12.68 5.79 -2.61
C ALA A 107 12.99 7.21 -3.13
N PRO A 108 12.08 8.18 -2.91
CA PRO A 108 12.20 9.51 -3.48
C PRO A 108 13.44 10.23 -2.97
N ALA A 109 14.07 11.02 -3.83
CA ALA A 109 15.15 11.90 -3.42
C ALA A 109 14.63 13.11 -2.61
N GLU A 110 15.53 13.81 -1.92
CA GLU A 110 15.20 15.07 -1.23
C GLU A 110 14.56 16.08 -2.21
N GLY A 111 13.32 16.48 -1.93
CA GLY A 111 12.54 17.42 -2.74
C GLY A 111 11.79 16.80 -3.93
N GLU A 112 11.88 15.49 -4.15
CA GLU A 112 11.06 14.79 -5.14
C GLU A 112 9.63 14.58 -4.62
N SER A 113 8.64 14.82 -5.48
CA SER A 113 7.23 14.58 -5.12
C SER A 113 6.92 13.09 -5.14
N VAL A 114 6.18 12.65 -4.14
CA VAL A 114 5.61 11.30 -4.06
C VAL A 114 4.19 11.20 -4.62
N ASP A 115 3.62 12.33 -5.09
CA ASP A 115 2.32 12.32 -5.75
C ASP A 115 2.32 11.38 -6.94
N ARG A 116 1.22 10.66 -7.12
CA ARG A 116 1.10 9.64 -8.16
C ARG A 116 -0.29 9.63 -8.76
N THR A 117 -0.36 9.39 -10.06
CA THR A 117 -1.62 9.20 -10.77
C THR A 117 -1.66 7.82 -11.40
N PHE A 118 -2.76 7.10 -11.20
CA PHE A 118 -3.02 5.82 -11.84
C PHE A 118 -4.23 5.92 -12.76
N GLU A 119 -4.13 5.37 -13.96
CA GLU A 119 -5.26 5.24 -14.89
C GLU A 119 -5.91 3.86 -14.70
N VAL A 120 -7.22 3.84 -14.52
CA VAL A 120 -8.04 2.62 -14.43
C VAL A 120 -9.28 2.78 -15.30
N SER A 121 -9.92 1.66 -15.67
CA SER A 121 -11.18 1.68 -16.41
C SER A 121 -12.26 1.02 -15.57
N LEU A 122 -13.23 1.80 -15.09
CA LEU A 122 -14.28 1.32 -14.19
C LEU A 122 -15.66 1.38 -14.88
N PRO A 123 -16.50 0.34 -14.74
CA PRO A 123 -17.91 0.43 -15.12
C PRO A 123 -18.65 1.53 -14.36
N ALA A 124 -19.78 1.96 -14.90
CA ALA A 124 -20.71 2.83 -14.17
C ALA A 124 -21.13 2.19 -12.83
N GLY A 125 -21.09 2.96 -11.74
CA GLY A 125 -21.35 2.46 -10.39
C GLY A 125 -20.78 3.36 -9.30
N HIS A 126 -20.98 2.96 -8.05
CA HIS A 126 -20.50 3.65 -6.86
C HIS A 126 -19.31 2.89 -6.27
N TYR A 127 -18.19 3.57 -6.04
CA TYR A 127 -16.96 2.92 -5.56
C TYR A 127 -16.34 3.63 -4.37
N SER A 128 -15.69 2.84 -3.52
CA SER A 128 -14.78 3.30 -2.48
C SER A 128 -13.33 2.98 -2.87
N VAL A 129 -12.47 3.98 -2.86
CA VAL A 129 -11.02 3.84 -3.07
C VAL A 129 -10.34 3.94 -1.72
N VAL A 130 -9.47 2.97 -1.41
CA VAL A 130 -8.60 3.02 -0.23
C VAL A 130 -7.16 2.81 -0.68
N ALA A 131 -6.28 3.71 -0.24
CA ALA A 131 -4.87 3.70 -0.60
C ALA A 131 -3.99 3.57 0.65
N TRP A 132 -2.89 2.85 0.50
CA TRP A 132 -1.82 2.68 1.48
C TRP A 132 -0.47 2.88 0.78
N SER A 133 0.48 3.52 1.44
CA SER A 133 1.83 3.64 0.92
C SER A 133 2.86 3.54 2.03
N ASP A 134 3.92 2.78 1.79
CA ASP A 134 4.94 2.42 2.77
C ASP A 134 6.26 2.06 2.10
N PHE A 135 7.33 1.91 2.89
CA PHE A 135 8.61 1.44 2.37
C PHE A 135 8.71 -0.09 2.36
N VAL A 136 9.24 -0.61 1.26
CA VAL A 136 9.50 -2.04 1.00
C VAL A 136 10.91 -2.24 0.49
N ASP A 137 11.36 -3.47 0.35
CA ASP A 137 12.67 -3.76 -0.24
C ASP A 137 12.74 -3.28 -1.70
N ALA A 138 13.90 -2.73 -2.10
CA ALA A 138 14.09 -2.22 -3.46
C ALA A 138 13.77 -3.29 -4.53
N GLY A 139 12.97 -2.92 -5.52
CA GLY A 139 12.52 -3.82 -6.59
C GLY A 139 11.48 -4.85 -6.17
N SER A 140 10.85 -4.70 -5.01
CA SER A 140 9.83 -5.61 -4.49
C SER A 140 8.54 -4.87 -4.13
N THR A 141 7.41 -5.56 -4.21
CA THR A 141 6.13 -5.13 -3.63
C THR A 141 5.75 -5.94 -2.40
N ALA A 142 6.61 -6.86 -1.95
CA ALA A 142 6.36 -7.70 -0.79
C ALA A 142 6.34 -6.89 0.52
N ASP A 143 5.52 -7.33 1.46
CA ASP A 143 5.40 -6.71 2.78
C ASP A 143 6.73 -6.75 3.54
N LYS A 144 7.18 -5.59 4.01
CA LYS A 144 8.42 -5.43 4.80
C LYS A 144 8.15 -5.09 6.27
N TYR A 145 7.43 -3.99 6.51
CA TYR A 145 7.09 -3.52 7.86
C TYR A 145 5.62 -3.68 8.23
N TYR A 146 4.76 -3.81 7.22
CA TYR A 146 3.32 -3.89 7.38
C TYR A 146 2.79 -5.04 6.55
N GLN A 147 2.04 -5.95 7.17
CA GLN A 147 1.25 -6.94 6.45
C GLN A 147 0.03 -6.23 5.85
N THR A 148 -0.18 -6.34 4.54
CA THR A 148 -1.21 -5.56 3.81
C THR A 148 -2.24 -6.41 3.06
N ASP A 149 -2.23 -7.74 3.25
CA ASP A 149 -3.20 -8.68 2.64
C ASP A 149 -4.66 -8.22 2.78
N ASP A 150 -5.04 -7.69 3.93
CA ASP A 150 -6.35 -7.08 4.19
C ASP A 150 -6.17 -5.68 4.75
N MET A 151 -6.57 -4.66 3.98
CA MET A 151 -6.52 -3.25 4.39
C MET A 151 -7.36 -2.92 5.65
N ARG A 152 -8.16 -3.85 6.14
CA ARG A 152 -8.87 -3.72 7.44
C ARG A 152 -8.03 -4.16 8.63
N TYR A 153 -6.93 -4.88 8.38
CA TYR A 153 -6.06 -5.53 9.36
C TYR A 153 -4.57 -5.32 9.01
N ILE A 154 -4.19 -4.08 8.68
CA ILE A 154 -2.78 -3.77 8.40
C ILE A 154 -1.98 -3.92 9.68
N THR A 155 -1.11 -4.94 9.74
CA THR A 155 -0.45 -5.37 10.97
C THR A 155 1.04 -5.07 10.91
N ILE A 156 1.62 -4.54 11.99
CA ILE A 156 3.07 -4.30 12.06
C ILE A 156 3.81 -5.65 12.12
N LEU A 157 4.72 -5.87 11.18
CA LEU A 157 5.57 -7.06 11.14
C LEU A 157 6.72 -6.94 12.14
N THR A 158 6.90 -7.95 12.99
CA THR A 158 8.01 -8.01 13.95
C THR A 158 9.29 -8.52 13.31
N GLY A 159 10.43 -8.15 13.88
CA GLY A 159 11.73 -8.73 13.52
C GLY A 159 11.76 -10.25 13.71
N ALA A 160 12.77 -10.90 13.12
CA ALA A 160 12.94 -12.36 13.22
C ALA A 160 13.13 -12.86 14.66
N ASP A 161 13.64 -12.00 15.54
CA ASP A 161 13.79 -12.22 16.98
C ASP A 161 12.51 -11.88 17.79
N GLY A 162 11.43 -11.49 17.10
CA GLY A 162 10.18 -11.05 17.70
C GLY A 162 10.18 -9.59 18.14
N SER A 163 11.26 -8.82 17.92
CA SER A 163 11.32 -7.42 18.33
C SER A 163 10.35 -6.57 17.52
N HIS A 164 9.88 -5.49 18.15
CA HIS A 164 9.18 -4.44 17.40
C HIS A 164 10.18 -3.75 16.44
N PRO A 165 9.82 -3.46 15.18
CA PRO A 165 10.70 -2.77 14.23
C PRO A 165 10.80 -1.26 14.52
N GLY A 166 11.14 -0.87 15.74
CA GLY A 166 11.30 0.54 16.10
C GLY A 166 12.64 1.15 15.68
N ALA A 167 12.87 2.42 16.04
CA ALA A 167 14.11 3.16 15.74
C ALA A 167 14.51 3.21 14.24
N THR A 168 13.54 3.15 13.33
CA THR A 168 13.79 3.27 11.89
C THR A 168 12.85 4.26 11.24
N GLU A 169 13.41 5.11 10.39
CA GLU A 169 12.67 6.08 9.56
C GLU A 169 11.89 5.39 8.42
N ALA A 170 12.18 4.12 8.14
CA ALA A 170 11.58 3.35 7.06
C ALA A 170 10.16 2.83 7.40
N ARG A 171 9.70 3.00 8.65
CA ARG A 171 8.30 2.70 9.03
C ARG A 171 7.34 3.87 8.78
N GLN A 172 7.73 4.85 7.99
CA GLN A 172 6.78 5.84 7.53
C GLN A 172 5.77 5.19 6.59
N ALA A 173 4.49 5.47 6.82
CA ALA A 173 3.42 5.07 5.93
C ALA A 173 2.39 6.20 5.78
N PHE A 174 1.54 6.06 4.77
CA PHE A 174 0.45 6.95 4.45
C PHE A 174 -0.80 6.15 4.13
N ARG A 175 -1.95 6.74 4.44
CA ARG A 175 -3.27 6.21 4.12
C ARG A 175 -4.11 7.32 3.51
N GLY A 176 -4.94 6.96 2.55
CA GLY A 176 -5.98 7.84 2.01
C GLY A 176 -7.24 7.06 1.64
N GLY A 177 -8.35 7.77 1.52
CA GLY A 177 -9.60 7.20 1.07
C GLY A 177 -10.45 8.22 0.32
N ALA A 178 -11.22 7.75 -0.66
CA ALA A 178 -12.19 8.55 -1.41
C ALA A 178 -13.39 7.68 -1.82
N THR A 179 -14.51 8.32 -2.15
CA THR A 179 -15.62 7.69 -2.86
C THR A 179 -15.73 8.29 -4.25
N ALA A 180 -16.24 7.52 -5.21
CA ALA A 180 -16.37 7.95 -6.60
C ALA A 180 -17.64 7.38 -7.23
N ASP A 181 -18.39 8.27 -7.90
CA ASP A 181 -19.56 7.91 -8.70
C ASP A 181 -19.14 7.90 -10.17
N ILE A 182 -19.17 6.72 -10.80
CA ILE A 182 -18.80 6.56 -12.20
C ILE A 182 -20.06 6.60 -13.06
N PRO A 183 -20.17 7.55 -14.01
CA PRO A 183 -21.36 7.69 -14.83
C PRO A 183 -21.46 6.58 -15.88
N ALA A 184 -22.64 6.44 -16.48
CA ALA A 184 -22.83 5.57 -17.64
C ALA A 184 -21.92 5.99 -18.81
N ALA A 185 -21.38 5.00 -19.52
CA ALA A 185 -20.54 5.25 -20.69
C ALA A 185 -21.26 6.16 -21.71
N GLY A 186 -20.54 7.18 -22.17
CA GLY A 186 -21.03 8.19 -23.11
C GLY A 186 -21.44 9.53 -22.49
N GLN A 187 -21.59 9.63 -21.15
CA GLN A 187 -21.86 10.90 -20.47
C GLN A 187 -20.57 11.69 -20.17
N GLU A 188 -19.52 11.01 -19.70
CA GLU A 188 -18.19 11.57 -19.48
C GLU A 188 -17.12 10.62 -20.00
N ARG A 189 -16.02 11.17 -20.52
CA ARG A 189 -14.88 10.39 -21.04
C ARG A 189 -13.74 10.24 -20.03
N ARG A 190 -13.81 10.97 -18.91
CA ARG A 190 -12.75 11.07 -17.91
C ARG A 190 -13.35 11.41 -16.56
N VAL A 191 -12.99 10.65 -15.53
CA VAL A 191 -13.31 10.94 -14.13
C VAL A 191 -12.00 11.06 -13.34
N ASP A 192 -11.81 12.16 -12.64
CA ASP A 192 -10.63 12.37 -11.78
C ASP A 192 -11.04 12.13 -10.31
N ILE A 193 -10.37 11.19 -9.65
CA ILE A 193 -10.62 10.79 -8.26
C ILE A 193 -9.41 11.22 -7.44
N TYR A 194 -9.59 12.15 -6.51
CA TYR A 194 -8.51 12.65 -5.66
C TYR A 194 -8.53 11.94 -4.31
N VAL A 195 -7.38 11.38 -3.93
CA VAL A 195 -7.16 10.69 -2.66
C VAL A 195 -6.08 11.44 -1.90
N ASP A 196 -6.48 12.10 -0.82
CA ASP A 196 -5.54 12.78 0.07
C ASP A 196 -4.89 11.77 1.02
N MET A 197 -3.57 11.71 0.97
CA MET A 197 -2.73 10.77 1.67
C MET A 197 -2.15 11.44 2.91
N GLU A 198 -2.52 10.91 4.08
CA GLU A 198 -2.09 11.39 5.39
C GLU A 198 -1.35 10.29 6.16
N ARG A 199 -0.56 10.67 7.16
CA ARG A 199 0.13 9.70 8.01
C ARG A 199 -0.84 9.10 9.03
N PRO A 200 -1.06 7.77 9.04
CA PRO A 200 -1.90 7.10 10.03
C PRO A 200 -1.17 6.90 11.37
N MET A 201 -0.14 7.71 11.64
CA MET A 201 0.81 7.50 12.73
C MET A 201 1.35 8.81 13.29
N ALA A 202 1.60 8.81 14.60
CA ALA A 202 2.35 9.84 15.28
C ALA A 202 3.80 9.38 15.48
N LYS A 203 4.72 10.35 15.56
CA LYS A 203 6.12 10.13 15.89
C LYS A 203 6.46 10.78 17.23
N PHE A 204 7.12 10.04 18.11
CA PHE A 204 7.79 10.60 19.28
C PHE A 204 9.30 10.41 19.16
N ARG A 205 10.10 11.21 19.87
CA ARG A 205 11.54 11.05 20.01
C ARG A 205 11.98 11.40 21.42
N PHE A 206 12.88 10.62 21.98
CA PHE A 206 13.50 10.88 23.28
C PHE A 206 14.85 11.54 23.11
N ILE A 207 15.03 12.66 23.81
CA ILE A 207 16.25 13.45 23.81
C ILE A 207 16.70 13.59 25.27
N ALA A 208 17.88 13.06 25.58
CA ALA A 208 18.57 13.30 26.83
C ALA A 208 19.40 14.58 26.71
N THR A 209 19.37 15.42 27.75
CA THR A 209 20.09 16.71 27.81
C THR A 209 21.15 16.75 28.92
N ASP A 210 21.35 15.64 29.61
CA ASP A 210 22.18 15.45 30.79
C ASP A 210 23.27 14.39 30.54
N VAL A 211 23.62 14.13 29.27
CA VAL A 211 24.56 13.08 28.88
C VAL A 211 25.93 13.29 29.55
N ASN A 212 26.40 14.52 29.66
CA ASN A 212 27.68 14.83 30.31
C ASN A 212 27.66 14.50 31.81
N GLU A 213 26.53 14.73 32.49
CA GLU A 213 26.36 14.34 33.90
C GLU A 213 26.34 12.80 34.02
N PHE A 214 25.59 12.12 33.16
CA PHE A 214 25.55 10.66 33.12
C PHE A 214 26.95 10.06 32.94
N LEU A 215 27.72 10.55 31.95
CA LEU A 215 29.06 10.05 31.64
C LEU A 215 30.07 10.39 32.73
N SER A 216 29.92 11.51 33.46
CA SER A 216 30.81 11.85 34.58
C SER A 216 30.83 10.82 35.71
N ARG A 217 29.77 9.99 35.80
CA ARG A 217 29.61 8.93 36.80
C ARG A 217 30.00 7.55 36.26
N ARG A 218 30.48 7.47 35.03
CA ARG A 218 30.85 6.24 34.32
C ARG A 218 32.28 6.34 33.80
N SER A 219 32.91 5.20 33.52
CA SER A 219 34.25 5.14 32.92
C SER A 219 34.23 4.94 31.41
N ARG A 220 33.04 4.92 30.81
CA ARG A 220 32.79 4.51 29.42
C ARG A 220 32.19 5.65 28.60
N GLY A 221 32.36 5.60 27.28
CA GLY A 221 31.80 6.60 26.36
C GLY A 221 30.31 6.34 26.09
N ILE A 222 29.62 7.29 25.46
CA ILE A 222 28.19 7.12 25.15
C ILE A 222 27.92 5.96 24.18
N ASP A 223 28.84 5.70 23.25
CA ASP A 223 28.74 4.62 22.26
C ASP A 223 28.79 3.20 22.90
N ASP A 224 29.28 3.11 24.13
CA ASP A 224 29.27 1.89 24.93
C ASP A 224 27.89 1.55 25.50
N TYR A 225 26.89 2.41 25.30
CA TYR A 225 25.52 2.24 25.75
C TYR A 225 24.55 2.14 24.57
N TYR A 226 23.39 1.53 24.82
CA TYR A 226 22.25 1.56 23.91
C TYR A 226 20.96 1.69 24.73
N ALA A 227 19.90 2.16 24.10
CA ALA A 227 18.60 2.25 24.73
C ALA A 227 17.73 1.05 24.32
N VAL A 228 16.82 0.66 25.20
CA VAL A 228 15.70 -0.21 24.87
C VAL A 228 14.44 0.57 25.18
N VAL A 229 13.60 0.73 24.16
CA VAL A 229 12.27 1.32 24.31
C VAL A 229 11.30 0.16 24.49
N ASN A 230 10.54 0.19 25.58
CA ASN A 230 9.55 -0.84 25.90
C ASN A 230 8.15 -0.22 25.92
N TYR A 231 7.19 -0.95 25.37
CA TYR A 231 5.77 -0.76 25.56
C TYR A 231 5.28 -1.78 26.60
N PRO A 232 5.28 -1.43 27.91
CA PRO A 232 4.92 -2.36 28.97
C PRO A 232 3.43 -2.74 28.95
N THR A 233 2.60 -1.92 28.30
CA THR A 233 1.16 -2.13 28.18
C THR A 233 0.78 -2.31 26.71
N TYR A 234 -0.31 -1.70 26.25
CA TYR A 234 -0.86 -1.89 24.92
C TYR A 234 -0.26 -0.88 23.95
N MET A 235 0.34 -1.38 22.86
CA MET A 235 0.76 -0.60 21.71
C MET A 235 -0.20 -0.86 20.54
N PRO A 236 -0.77 0.17 19.89
CA PRO A 236 -1.50 0.03 18.63
C PRO A 236 -0.67 -0.74 17.59
N HIS A 237 -1.17 -1.90 17.16
CA HIS A 237 -0.41 -2.85 16.35
C HIS A 237 -1.10 -3.20 15.02
N VAL A 238 -2.43 -3.02 14.96
CA VAL A 238 -3.23 -3.24 13.76
C VAL A 238 -4.00 -1.98 13.41
N PHE A 239 -3.96 -1.59 12.15
CA PHE A 239 -4.65 -0.44 11.59
C PHE A 239 -5.68 -0.87 10.55
N ASN A 240 -6.85 -0.23 10.59
CA ASN A 240 -7.89 -0.41 9.59
C ASN A 240 -7.91 0.81 8.68
N ALA A 241 -7.36 0.68 7.48
CA ALA A 241 -7.28 1.77 6.49
C ALA A 241 -8.65 2.13 5.90
N ARG A 242 -9.67 1.26 6.00
CA ARG A 242 -11.03 1.61 5.59
C ARG A 242 -11.71 2.54 6.62
N LEU A 243 -11.57 2.22 7.89
CA LEU A 243 -12.18 2.97 9.01
C LEU A 243 -11.28 4.09 9.55
N ASP A 244 -10.06 4.20 9.03
CA ASP A 244 -9.06 5.19 9.42
C ASP A 244 -8.76 5.22 10.93
N ARG A 245 -8.51 4.03 11.49
CA ARG A 245 -8.22 3.91 12.92
C ARG A 245 -7.45 2.65 13.28
N PRO A 246 -6.67 2.69 14.36
CA PRO A 246 -6.19 1.47 15.01
C PRO A 246 -7.38 0.60 15.47
N THR A 247 -7.26 -0.71 15.30
CA THR A 247 -8.32 -1.67 15.65
C THR A 247 -7.86 -2.76 16.61
N ASP A 248 -6.54 -2.96 16.74
CA ASP A 248 -5.99 -3.92 17.69
C ASP A 248 -4.64 -3.44 18.24
N SER A 249 -4.25 -4.03 19.36
CA SER A 249 -3.05 -3.66 20.12
C SER A 249 -2.30 -4.90 20.59
N ARG A 250 -1.01 -4.74 20.84
CA ARG A 250 -0.13 -5.81 21.28
C ARG A 250 0.62 -5.40 22.54
N GLN A 251 0.83 -6.36 23.44
CA GLN A 251 1.50 -6.13 24.72
C GLN A 251 2.96 -6.56 24.69
N GLY A 252 3.79 -5.92 25.52
CA GLY A 252 5.17 -6.35 25.74
C GLY A 252 6.08 -6.13 24.52
N GLN A 253 5.73 -5.18 23.66
CA GLN A 253 6.54 -4.83 22.50
C GLN A 253 7.78 -4.07 22.97
N SER A 254 8.95 -4.39 22.44
CA SER A 254 10.16 -3.64 22.71
C SER A 254 11.09 -3.63 21.52
N PHE A 255 11.98 -2.65 21.49
CA PHE A 255 13.01 -2.53 20.47
C PHE A 255 14.25 -1.86 21.02
N ARG A 256 15.39 -2.28 20.49
CA ARG A 256 16.68 -1.64 20.74
C ARG A 256 16.81 -0.39 19.86
N SER A 257 17.37 0.67 20.44
CA SER A 257 17.77 1.87 19.73
C SER A 257 19.23 2.20 20.06
N GLU A 258 20.00 2.54 19.03
CA GLU A 258 21.33 3.12 19.25
C GLU A 258 21.19 4.56 19.73
N ILE A 259 22.10 4.98 20.63
CA ILE A 259 22.12 6.34 21.14
C ILE A 259 22.89 7.21 20.14
N VAL A 260 22.27 8.30 19.71
CA VAL A 260 22.85 9.20 18.70
C VAL A 260 23.17 10.53 19.35
N THR A 261 24.45 10.89 19.41
CA THR A 261 24.87 12.22 19.88
C THR A 261 24.34 13.29 18.92
N LEU A 262 23.58 14.25 19.46
CA LEU A 262 22.99 15.35 18.70
C LEU A 262 23.83 16.64 18.83
N SER A 263 24.36 16.89 20.02
CA SER A 263 25.30 17.98 20.32
C SER A 263 26.05 17.69 21.62
N ASP A 264 26.92 18.60 22.08
CA ASP A 264 27.57 18.46 23.39
C ASP A 264 26.52 18.31 24.51
N GLY A 265 26.65 17.26 25.32
CA GLY A 265 25.73 16.92 26.40
C GLY A 265 24.32 16.46 25.99
N VAL A 266 24.01 16.35 24.69
CA VAL A 266 22.67 16.03 24.19
C VAL A 266 22.69 14.83 23.26
N ALA A 267 21.85 13.83 23.53
CA ALA A 267 21.74 12.64 22.70
C ALA A 267 20.28 12.19 22.48
N GLY A 268 20.00 11.66 21.29
CA GLY A 268 18.77 10.96 20.99
C GLY A 268 18.84 9.53 21.51
N LEU A 269 17.86 9.13 22.32
CA LEU A 269 17.82 7.78 22.90
C LEU A 269 17.02 6.81 22.04
N GLY A 270 16.04 7.30 21.29
CA GLY A 270 15.20 6.50 20.42
C GLY A 270 13.96 7.24 19.97
N PHE A 271 13.30 6.70 18.95
CA PHE A 271 12.06 7.23 18.41
C PHE A 271 11.22 6.07 17.87
N ASP A 272 9.93 6.32 17.71
CA ASP A 272 9.06 5.36 17.04
C ASP A 272 7.87 6.01 16.33
N TYR A 273 7.30 5.23 15.41
CA TYR A 273 6.01 5.50 14.78
C TYR A 273 4.91 4.61 15.38
N VAL A 274 3.89 5.23 15.93
CA VAL A 274 2.76 4.54 16.55
C VAL A 274 1.50 4.88 15.78
N PHE A 275 0.69 3.87 15.45
CA PHE A 275 -0.60 4.11 14.81
C PHE A 275 -1.49 4.95 15.72
N VAL A 276 -2.08 5.99 15.13
CA VAL A 276 -3.04 6.89 15.79
C VAL A 276 -4.25 7.06 14.88
N ASN A 277 -5.30 7.67 15.38
CA ASN A 277 -6.38 8.23 14.58
C ASN A 277 -6.46 9.73 14.84
N HIS A 278 -7.42 10.42 14.23
CA HIS A 278 -7.71 11.84 14.50
C HIS A 278 -8.35 12.09 15.89
N ASN A 279 -8.32 11.11 16.80
CA ASN A 279 -8.79 11.24 18.18
C ASN A 279 -7.61 11.05 19.16
N ASP A 280 -7.83 11.42 20.42
CA ASP A 280 -6.81 11.27 21.47
C ASP A 280 -6.40 9.80 21.64
N ALA A 281 -5.14 9.51 21.28
CA ALA A 281 -4.49 8.23 21.53
C ALA A 281 -3.30 8.45 22.48
N SER A 282 -3.11 7.53 23.43
CA SER A 282 -1.95 7.54 24.31
C SER A 282 -1.29 6.17 24.35
N VAL A 283 0.03 6.17 24.46
CA VAL A 283 0.83 4.97 24.71
C VAL A 283 1.68 5.19 25.93
N GLN A 284 1.83 4.14 26.72
CA GLN A 284 2.80 4.11 27.82
C GLN A 284 4.07 3.44 27.35
N LEU A 285 5.20 3.99 27.76
CA LEU A 285 6.51 3.51 27.39
C LEU A 285 7.48 3.64 28.57
N SER A 286 8.52 2.84 28.55
CA SER A 286 9.72 3.02 29.36
C SER A 286 10.95 2.99 28.47
N ILE A 287 12.03 3.60 28.95
CA ILE A 287 13.32 3.58 28.29
C ILE A 287 14.32 3.09 29.32
N ASP A 288 15.01 2.03 28.95
CA ASP A 288 16.11 1.48 29.74
C ASP A 288 17.41 1.73 28.99
N ILE A 289 18.45 2.15 29.70
CA ILE A 289 19.79 2.32 29.14
C ILE A 289 20.65 1.16 29.61
N TYR A 290 21.23 0.44 28.66
CA TYR A 290 22.06 -0.72 28.91
C TYR A 290 23.50 -0.46 28.50
N GLU A 291 24.43 -0.96 29.29
CA GLU A 291 25.83 -1.05 28.94
C GLU A 291 26.06 -2.23 27.99
N ARG A 292 26.62 -1.97 26.80
CA ARG A 292 26.77 -2.96 25.71
C ARG A 292 27.60 -4.20 26.10
N ALA A 293 28.58 -4.04 26.99
CA ALA A 293 29.49 -5.12 27.37
C ALA A 293 28.87 -6.10 28.37
N THR A 294 27.95 -5.63 29.21
CA THR A 294 27.37 -6.39 30.31
C THR A 294 25.89 -6.72 30.09
N ASN A 295 25.25 -6.02 29.15
CA ASN A 295 23.82 -6.09 28.88
C ASN A 295 23.01 -5.83 30.16
N ARG A 296 23.46 -4.87 30.97
CA ARG A 296 22.91 -4.44 32.26
C ARG A 296 22.84 -2.92 32.38
#